data_AF-A0A0G1FTW7-F1
#
_entry.id   AF-A0A0G1FTW7-F1
#
_cell.length_a   1.000
_cell.length_b   1.000
_cell.length_c   1.000
_cell.angle_alpha   90.00
_cell.angle_beta   90.00
_cell.angle_gamma   90.00
#
_symmetry.space_group_name_H-M   'P 1'
#
loop_
_entity.id
_entity.type
_entity.pdbx_description
1 polymer ?
#
loop_
_entity_poly.entity_id
_entity_poly.type
_entity_poly.pdbx_seq_one_letter_code
_entity_poly.pdbx_strand_id
1 'polypeptide(L)'
;MSFKERIVTKVLAGQKVISDLTQPFFYQRKDKSKFPVASVITPIIVNKKIVGAVETFRDISKESEADKAKTEFASLVSHQLRTPLSAMKWLGEMLLNGDVGELI
;
A
#
# COMPACT_ATOMS: atom_id res chain seq x y z
N MET A 1 12.91 18.28 3.74
CA MET A 1 12.08 17.96 4.90
C MET A 1 12.41 18.96 6.00
N SER A 2 11.43 19.79 6.39
CA SER A 2 11.58 20.79 7.45
C SER A 2 11.86 20.12 8.80
N PHE A 3 12.59 20.77 9.71
CA PHE A 3 12.90 20.23 11.04
C PHE A 3 11.64 19.84 11.83
N LYS A 4 10.53 20.58 11.68
CA LYS A 4 9.23 20.30 12.32
C LYS A 4 8.53 19.05 11.76
N GLU A 5 8.88 18.62 10.56
CA GLU A 5 8.26 17.48 9.88
C GLU A 5 8.94 16.15 10.20
N ARG A 6 10.15 16.21 10.78
CA ARG A 6 10.90 15.03 11.19
C ARG A 6 10.13 14.27 12.25
N ILE A 7 10.07 12.95 12.10
CA ILE A 7 9.41 12.01 13.03
C ILE A 7 9.86 12.26 14.47
N VAL A 8 11.17 12.46 14.68
CA VAL A 8 11.75 12.73 16.00
C VAL A 8 11.14 13.98 16.65
N THR A 9 10.85 15.03 15.87
CA THR A 9 10.29 16.29 16.36
C THR A 9 8.84 16.13 16.78
N LYS A 10 8.05 15.33 16.06
CA LYS A 10 6.65 15.03 16.41
C LYS A 10 6.57 14.25 17.72
N VAL A 11 7.42 13.23 17.86
CA VAL A 11 7.46 12.40 19.06
C VAL A 11 7.93 13.20 20.27
N LEU A 12 8.97 14.03 20.11
CA LEU A 12 9.44 14.93 21.16
C LEU A 12 8.47 16.09 21.48
N ALA A 13 7.44 16.30 20.66
CA ALA A 13 6.31 17.19 20.97
C ALA A 13 5.15 16.45 21.69
N GLY A 14 5.34 15.18 22.05
CA GLY A 14 4.34 14.38 22.75
C GLY A 14 3.38 13.61 21.82
N GLN A 15 3.62 13.62 20.51
CA GLN A 15 2.74 12.98 19.54
C GLN A 15 3.15 11.53 19.28
N LYS A 16 2.17 10.63 19.21
CA LYS A 16 2.38 9.27 18.72
C LYS A 16 2.50 9.30 17.20
N VAL A 17 3.50 8.61 16.66
CA VAL A 17 3.68 8.43 15.21
C VAL A 17 3.46 6.97 14.88
N ILE A 18 2.66 6.71 13.83
CA ILE A 18 2.36 5.37 13.35
C ILE A 18 2.67 5.35 11.86
N SER A 19 3.34 4.28 11.43
CA SER A 19 3.58 3.91 10.05
C SER A 19 3.12 2.47 9.87
N ASP A 20 2.37 2.23 8.80
CA ASP A 20 1.77 0.95 8.48
C ASP A 20 2.14 0.52 7.05
N LEU A 21 1.43 -0.49 6.52
CA LEU A 21 1.68 -1.04 5.20
C LEU A 21 1.47 -0.03 4.05
N THR A 22 0.60 0.95 4.23
CA THR A 22 0.27 1.95 3.18
C THR A 22 1.33 3.03 3.06
N GLN A 23 1.95 3.41 4.20
CA GLN A 23 3.03 4.39 4.26
C GLN A 23 4.14 3.87 5.18
N PRO A 24 4.91 2.87 4.72
CA PRO A 24 5.95 2.26 5.53
C PRO A 24 7.17 3.17 5.64
N PHE A 25 7.90 3.07 6.75
CA PHE A 25 9.27 3.57 6.80
C PHE A 25 10.20 2.56 6.13
N PHE A 26 11.37 3.03 5.69
CA PHE A 26 12.40 2.16 5.13
C PHE A 26 13.63 2.19 6.01
N TYR A 27 13.96 1.04 6.57
CA TYR A 27 15.17 0.85 7.34
C TYR A 27 16.26 0.24 6.47
N GLN A 28 17.51 0.46 6.86
CA GLN A 28 18.67 -0.09 6.17
C GLN A 28 19.36 -1.13 7.06
N ARG A 29 19.56 -2.34 6.54
CA ARG A 29 20.36 -3.39 7.20
C ARG A 29 21.85 -3.06 7.11
N LYS A 30 22.68 -3.79 7.87
CA LYS A 30 24.16 -3.62 7.84
C LYS A 30 24.78 -3.83 6.46
N ASP A 31 24.18 -4.70 5.64
CA ASP A 31 24.59 -4.96 4.25
C ASP A 31 24.12 -3.87 3.25
N LYS A 32 23.54 -2.77 3.75
CA LYS A 32 22.95 -1.66 3.00
C LYS A 32 21.63 -1.94 2.28
N SER A 33 21.11 -3.17 2.32
CA SER A 33 19.76 -3.46 1.80
C SER A 33 18.69 -2.68 2.58
N LYS A 34 17.62 -2.28 1.89
CA LYS A 34 16.49 -1.58 2.49
C LYS A 34 15.30 -2.51 2.60
N PHE A 35 14.53 -2.37 3.69
CA PHE A 35 13.30 -3.13 3.88
C PHE A 35 12.21 -2.23 4.49
N PRO A 36 10.94 -2.46 4.12
CA PRO A 36 9.82 -1.70 4.67
C PRO A 36 9.57 -2.14 6.12
N VAL A 37 9.30 -1.15 6.98
CA VAL A 37 8.94 -1.38 8.37
C VAL A 37 7.64 -0.66 8.71
N ALA A 38 6.78 -1.36 9.44
CA ALA A 38 5.68 -0.74 10.18
C ALA A 38 6.22 -0.35 11.56
N SER A 39 6.03 0.91 11.95
CA SER A 39 6.57 1.45 13.19
C SER A 39 5.50 2.15 14.00
N VAL A 40 5.57 1.96 15.31
CA VAL A 40 4.82 2.76 16.29
C VAL A 40 5.84 3.42 17.21
N ILE A 41 5.82 4.74 17.25
CA ILE A 41 6.74 5.54 18.05
C ILE A 41 5.95 6.37 19.04
N THR A 42 6.24 6.22 20.32
CA THR A 42 5.50 6.84 21.42
C THR A 42 6.46 7.57 22.36
N PRO A 43 6.15 8.80 22.79
CA PRO A 43 6.97 9.51 23.78
C PRO A 43 6.91 8.83 25.15
N ILE A 44 8.01 8.91 25.88
CA ILE A 44 8.09 8.53 27.30
C ILE A 44 7.94 9.80 28.12
N ILE A 45 6.88 9.87 28.92
CA ILE A 45 6.53 11.05 29.72
C ILE A 45 6.70 10.72 31.21
N VAL A 46 7.58 11.46 31.89
CA VAL A 46 7.82 11.36 33.34
C VAL A 46 7.68 12.75 33.94
N ASN A 47 6.89 12.90 35.01
CA ASN A 47 6.67 14.19 35.69
C ASN A 47 6.28 15.33 34.72
N LYS A 48 5.39 15.05 33.75
CA LYS A 48 4.95 15.97 32.68
C LYS A 48 6.07 16.45 31.74
N LYS A 49 7.24 15.82 31.77
CA LYS A 49 8.35 16.09 30.85
C LYS A 49 8.58 14.89 29.95
N ILE A 50 8.84 15.16 28.67
CA ILE A 50 9.24 14.12 27.72
C ILE A 50 10.71 13.82 27.98
N VAL A 51 11.00 12.58 28.35
CA VAL A 51 12.37 12.12 28.68
C VAL A 51 12.95 11.22 27.61
N GLY A 52 12.15 10.83 26.62
CA GLY A 52 12.59 10.00 25.51
C GLY A 52 11.43 9.51 24.65
N ALA A 53 11.68 8.46 23.88
CA ALA A 53 10.71 7.80 23.04
C ALA A 53 10.98 6.30 23.01
N VAL A 54 9.92 5.51 22.83
CA VAL A 54 10.01 4.09 22.50
C VAL A 54 9.50 3.89 21.08
N GLU A 55 10.25 3.16 20.27
CA GLU A 55 9.85 2.72 18.94
C GLU A 55 9.74 1.19 18.95
N THR A 56 8.59 0.70 18.50
CA THR A 56 8.41 -0.71 18.12
C THR A 56 8.27 -0.75 16.61
N PHE A 57 9.13 -1.52 15.95
CA PHE A 57 9.10 -1.69 14.50
C PHE A 57 8.96 -3.18 14.14
N ARG A 58 8.31 -3.44 13.01
CA ARG A 58 8.17 -4.78 12.43
C ARG A 58 8.57 -4.72 10.97
N ASP A 59 9.43 -5.65 10.56
CA ASP A 59 9.70 -5.91 9.14
C ASP A 59 8.42 -6.42 8.47
N ILE A 60 7.94 -5.68 7.48
CA ILE A 60 6.69 -5.98 6.75
C ILE A 60 6.97 -6.34 5.28
N SER A 61 8.17 -6.84 4.98
CA SER A 61 8.56 -7.21 3.60
C SER A 61 7.58 -8.21 3.00
N LYS A 62 7.19 -9.25 3.77
CA LYS A 62 6.27 -10.29 3.29
C LYS A 62 4.89 -9.75 2.98
N GLU A 63 4.35 -8.92 3.86
CA GLU A 63 3.05 -8.27 3.67
C GLU A 63 3.07 -7.33 2.47
N SER A 64 4.16 -6.58 2.28
CA SER A 64 4.33 -5.67 1.14
C SER A 64 4.46 -6.42 -0.18
N GLU A 65 5.20 -7.53 -0.21
CA GLU A 65 5.29 -8.39 -1.39
C GLU A 65 3.94 -9.02 -1.76
N ALA A 66 3.19 -9.51 -0.76
CA ALA A 66 1.87 -10.08 -0.98
C ALA A 66 0.87 -9.04 -1.50
N ASP A 67 0.86 -7.83 -0.94
CA ASP A 67 -0.02 -6.74 -1.37
C ASP A 67 0.29 -6.29 -2.81
N LYS A 68 1.58 -6.21 -3.15
CA LYS A 68 2.03 -5.93 -4.51
C LYS A 68 1.60 -7.02 -5.49
N ALA A 69 1.85 -8.29 -5.16
CA ALA A 69 1.46 -9.42 -6.01
C ALA A 69 -0.05 -9.46 -6.26
N LYS A 70 -0.85 -9.19 -5.22
CA LYS A 70 -2.32 -9.08 -5.34
C LYS A 70 -2.73 -7.98 -6.31
N THR A 71 -2.12 -6.80 -6.20
CA THR A 71 -2.42 -5.64 -7.05
C THR A 71 -2.02 -5.91 -8.51
N GLU A 72 -0.83 -6.48 -8.72
CA GLU A 72 -0.35 -6.86 -10.06
C GLU A 72 -1.23 -7.92 -10.70
N PHE A 73 -1.65 -8.94 -9.94
CA PHE A 73 -2.58 -9.96 -10.42
C PHE A 73 -3.92 -9.36 -10.84
N ALA A 74 -4.53 -8.53 -9.99
CA ALA A 74 -5.81 -7.88 -10.29
C ALA A 74 -5.72 -7.00 -11.55
N SER A 75 -4.63 -6.25 -11.69
CA SER A 75 -4.35 -5.44 -12.88
C SER A 75 -4.23 -6.30 -14.14
N LEU A 76 -3.42 -7.37 -14.07
CA LEU A 76 -3.20 -8.28 -15.19
C LEU A 76 -4.50 -8.94 -15.65
N VAL A 77 -5.27 -9.51 -14.72
CA VAL A 77 -6.57 -10.13 -15.04
C VAL A 77 -7.52 -9.11 -15.66
N SER A 78 -7.60 -7.89 -15.12
CA SER A 78 -8.45 -6.84 -15.68
C SER A 78 -8.05 -6.46 -17.11
N HIS A 79 -6.74 -6.42 -17.40
CA HIS A 79 -6.24 -6.17 -18.75
C HIS A 79 -6.58 -7.30 -19.70
N GLN A 80 -6.39 -8.56 -19.30
CA GLN A 80 -6.66 -9.72 -20.13
C GLN A 80 -8.16 -9.94 -20.39
N LEU A 81 -9.02 -9.60 -19.43
CA LEU A 81 -10.47 -9.74 -19.58
C LEU A 81 -11.10 -8.63 -20.44
N ARG A 82 -10.44 -7.47 -20.60
CA ARG A 82 -11.00 -6.34 -21.37
C ARG A 82 -11.35 -6.73 -22.80
N THR A 83 -10.42 -7.36 -23.51
CA THR A 83 -10.61 -7.76 -24.91
C THR A 83 -11.74 -8.77 -25.11
N PRO A 84 -11.79 -9.92 -24.39
CA PRO A 84 -12.89 -10.86 -24.55
C PRO A 84 -14.24 -10.29 -24.08
N LEU A 85 -14.27 -9.44 -23.04
CA LEU A 85 -15.50 -8.75 -22.63
C LEU A 85 -15.99 -7.77 -23.71
N SER A 86 -15.10 -7.01 -24.34
CA SER A 86 -15.43 -6.16 -25.48
C SER A 86 -15.97 -6.96 -26.66
N ALA A 87 -15.40 -8.13 -26.96
CA ALA A 87 -15.88 -9.01 -28.01
C ALA A 87 -17.28 -9.55 -27.70
N MET A 88 -17.53 -10.02 -26.48
CA MET A 88 -18.86 -10.50 -26.06
C MET A 88 -19.91 -9.39 -26.12
N LYS A 89 -19.56 -8.18 -25.69
CA LYS A 89 -20.45 -7.01 -25.80
C LYS A 89 -20.81 -6.74 -27.26
N TRP A 90 -19.82 -6.69 -28.14
CA TRP A 90 -20.04 -6.44 -29.56
C TRP A 90 -20.91 -7.51 -30.23
N LEU A 91 -20.67 -8.80 -29.93
CA LEU A 91 -21.52 -9.90 -30.40
C LEU A 91 -22.96 -9.76 -29.90
N GLY A 92 -23.15 -9.37 -28.63
CA GLY A 92 -24.48 -9.07 -28.08
C GLY A 92 -25.18 -7.91 -28.79
N GLU A 93 -24.45 -6.85 -29.12
CA GLU A 93 -24.98 -5.71 -29.89
C GLU A 93 -25.43 -6.14 -31.30
N MET A 94 -24.63 -6.94 -32.01
CA MET A 94 -25.01 -7.45 -33.32
C MET A 94 -26.27 -8.35 -33.29
N LEU A 95 -26.38 -9.21 -32.27
CA LEU A 95 -27.56 -10.05 -32.06
C LEU A 95 -28.82 -9.20 -31.87
N LEU A 96 -28.74 -8.14 -31.05
CA LEU A 96 -29.87 -7.25 -30.78
C LEU A 96 -30.27 -6.42 -32.01
N ASN A 97 -29.30 -6.05 -32.85
CA ASN A 97 -29.54 -5.27 -34.06
C ASN A 97 -30.05 -6.12 -35.26
N GLY A 98 -30.04 -7.45 -35.14
CA GLY A 98 -30.39 -8.36 -36.24
C GLY A 98 -29.27 -8.51 -37.30
N ASP A 99 -28.07 -8.03 -37.00
CA ASP A 99 -26.92 -8.01 -37.95
C ASP A 99 -26.37 -9.42 -38.27
N VAL A 100 -26.75 -10.43 -37.47
CA VAL A 100 -26.28 -11.82 -37.60
C VAL A 100 -27.24 -12.75 -38.37
N GLY A 101 -28.37 -12.24 -38.86
CA GLY A 101 -29.37 -13.04 -39.60
C GLY A 101 -30.34 -13.80 -38.70
N GLU A 102 -31.35 -14.43 -39.30
CA GLU A 102 -32.35 -15.22 -38.58
C GLU A 102 -31.74 -16.54 -38.04
N LEU A 103 -32.12 -16.91 -36.81
CA LEU A 103 -31.80 -18.21 -36.25
C LEU A 103 -32.52 -19.29 -37.06
N ILE A 104 -31.74 -20.05 -37.83
CA ILE A 104 -32.18 -21.20 -38.65
C ILE A 104 -32.41 -22.44 -37.79
#